data_AF-A0AAD4GIR5-F1
#
_entry.id   AF-A0AAD4GIR5-F1
#
_cell.length_a   1.000
_cell.length_b   1.000
_cell.length_c   1.000
_cell.angle_alpha   90.00
_cell.angle_beta   90.00
_cell.angle_gamma   90.00
#
_symmetry.space_group_name_H-M   'P 1'
#
loop_
_entity.id
_entity.type
_entity.pdbx_description
1 polymer ?
#
loop_
_entity_poly.entity_id
_entity_poly.type
_entity_poly.pdbx_seq_one_letter_code
_entity_poly.pdbx_strand_id
1 'polypeptide(L)'
;MKLQLLGISAILFSTCLCLDLTGHVQWNDICPNYRVLGPAKVVLDAGKYSARITRNGNFSIPDVDPGIYALSVTSHDYIFDQFRVDVVDSTSPPHVRSHILGTPLISATSAFLRYPIVLVPRHKNNYFTPRESFNLLGMFQNPMVMIMVLTGVMMLGMPYIMKHLDPQTLEELKSQQGKIASIHNSIQNGDVKSGLSALLAAEEESKASVASGRAPGNGTTIQQRKAGRGSRRR
;
A
#
# COMPACT_ATOMS: atom_id res chain seq x y z
N MET A 1 26.40 68.80 41.65
CA MET A 1 26.93 67.45 41.38
C MET A 1 25.88 66.69 40.57
N LYS A 2 25.97 66.77 39.24
CA LYS A 2 25.08 66.12 38.26
C LYS A 2 25.81 64.89 37.73
N LEU A 3 25.52 63.73 38.28
CA LEU A 3 25.98 62.44 37.80
C LEU A 3 24.75 61.53 37.88
N GLN A 4 24.54 60.66 36.89
CA GLN A 4 23.39 59.75 36.70
C GLN A 4 22.35 60.23 35.68
N LEU A 5 22.70 60.33 34.40
CA LEU A 5 21.68 60.21 33.33
C LEU A 5 22.23 59.80 31.94
N LEU A 6 23.41 59.17 31.85
CA LEU A 6 24.06 58.88 30.56
C LEU A 6 24.44 57.40 30.37
N GLY A 7 23.66 56.47 30.95
CA GLY A 7 24.02 55.04 31.00
C GLY A 7 22.96 54.04 30.53
N ILE A 8 21.84 54.47 29.94
CA ILE A 8 20.71 53.56 29.59
C ILE A 8 20.36 53.54 28.09
N SER A 9 21.00 54.38 27.25
CA SER A 9 20.71 54.43 25.80
C SER A 9 21.52 53.43 24.95
N ALA A 10 21.94 52.29 25.51
CA ALA A 10 22.62 51.22 24.78
C ALA A 10 21.79 49.92 24.80
N ILE A 11 20.47 50.05 24.74
CA ILE A 11 19.54 48.93 24.59
C ILE A 11 19.40 48.65 23.08
N LEU A 12 20.12 47.61 22.66
CA LEU A 12 19.76 46.71 21.56
C LEU A 12 19.38 47.32 20.21
N PHE A 13 20.37 47.80 19.45
CA PHE A 13 20.40 47.45 18.03
C PHE A 13 21.04 46.07 17.92
N SER A 14 20.28 45.03 18.27
CA SER A 14 20.62 43.69 17.80
C SER A 14 20.46 43.74 16.29
N THR A 15 21.58 43.87 15.57
CA THR A 15 21.59 43.73 14.12
C THR A 15 21.21 42.29 13.83
N CYS A 16 19.90 42.06 13.66
CA CYS A 16 19.40 40.80 13.16
C CYS A 16 19.97 40.64 11.76
N LEU A 17 20.96 39.75 11.62
CA LEU A 17 21.44 39.29 10.32
C LEU A 17 20.29 38.44 9.77
N CYS A 18 19.45 39.06 8.98
CA CYS A 18 18.23 38.45 8.47
C CYS A 18 18.37 38.31 6.94
N LEU A 19 18.12 37.10 6.43
CA LEU A 19 18.21 36.80 5.01
C LEU A 19 16.82 36.60 4.40
N ASP A 20 16.58 37.21 3.24
CA ASP A 20 15.35 36.98 2.48
C ASP A 20 15.48 35.71 1.63
N LEU A 21 14.74 34.66 2.00
CA LEU A 21 14.71 33.41 1.25
C LEU A 21 13.70 33.50 0.10
N THR A 22 14.20 33.39 -1.13
CA THR A 22 13.39 33.47 -2.35
C THR A 22 13.37 32.14 -3.10
N GLY A 23 12.25 31.90 -3.78
CA GLY A 23 12.09 30.74 -4.62
C GLY A 23 10.86 30.84 -5.50
N HIS A 24 10.69 29.85 -6.36
CA HIS A 24 9.54 29.75 -7.23
C HIS A 24 9.10 28.29 -7.41
N VAL A 25 7.82 28.13 -7.72
CA VAL A 25 7.23 26.85 -8.10
C VAL A 25 7.43 26.63 -9.59
N GLN A 26 8.00 25.48 -9.95
CA GLN A 26 8.07 25.03 -11.32
C GLN A 26 6.82 24.21 -11.65
N TRP A 27 6.00 24.74 -12.55
CA TRP A 27 4.77 24.09 -13.00
C TRP A 27 5.08 22.87 -13.88
N ASN A 28 4.22 21.85 -13.77
CA ASN A 28 4.34 20.59 -14.50
C ASN A 28 2.95 20.08 -14.92
N ASP A 29 2.90 18.92 -15.58
CA ASP A 29 1.64 18.35 -16.08
C ASP A 29 0.64 18.01 -14.95
N ILE A 30 1.15 17.71 -13.74
CA ILE A 30 0.34 17.38 -12.56
C ILE A 30 -0.34 18.64 -12.00
N CYS A 31 0.38 19.76 -12.00
CA CYS A 31 -0.10 21.06 -11.56
C CYS A 31 0.35 22.15 -12.55
N PRO A 32 -0.47 22.44 -13.58
CA PRO A 32 -0.07 23.36 -14.64
C PRO A 32 -0.16 24.84 -14.25
N ASN A 33 -1.01 25.18 -13.28
CA ASN A 33 -1.31 26.57 -12.93
C ASN A 33 -1.55 26.76 -11.43
N TYR A 34 -1.29 27.98 -10.93
CA TYR A 34 -1.58 28.39 -9.55
C TYR A 34 -3.04 28.14 -9.13
N ARG A 35 -4.00 28.32 -10.05
CA ARG A 35 -5.43 28.10 -9.76
C ARG A 35 -5.73 26.64 -9.38
N VAL A 36 -4.98 25.70 -9.95
CA VAL A 36 -5.13 24.27 -9.67
C VAL A 36 -4.43 23.91 -8.36
N LEU A 37 -3.26 24.49 -8.09
CA LEU A 37 -2.57 24.34 -6.81
C LEU A 37 -3.43 24.80 -5.62
N GLY A 38 -4.19 25.87 -5.82
CA GLY A 38 -4.99 26.49 -4.76
C GLY A 38 -4.14 27.25 -3.74
N PRO A 39 -4.70 27.60 -2.57
CA PRO A 39 -3.95 28.29 -1.53
C PRO A 39 -2.86 27.37 -0.97
N ALA A 40 -1.61 27.72 -1.23
CA ALA A 40 -0.44 27.01 -0.74
C ALA A 40 0.50 27.94 0.03
N LYS A 41 1.10 27.39 1.08
CA LYS A 41 1.98 28.09 2.02
C LYS A 41 3.31 27.36 2.12
N VAL A 42 4.40 28.07 1.92
CA VAL A 42 5.76 27.58 2.19
C VAL A 42 6.08 27.84 3.65
N VAL A 43 6.57 26.81 4.33
CA VAL A 43 6.79 26.80 5.77
C VAL A 43 8.20 26.31 6.06
N LEU A 44 8.93 27.04 6.90
CA LEU A 44 10.20 26.62 7.48
C LEU A 44 9.97 26.24 8.95
N ASP A 45 10.64 25.17 9.40
CA ASP A 45 10.64 24.69 10.79
C ASP A 45 9.24 24.67 11.42
N ALA A 46 8.34 23.89 10.80
CA ALA A 46 6.99 23.65 11.28
C ALA A 46 6.12 24.90 11.53
N GLY A 47 6.50 26.07 11.00
CA GLY A 47 5.69 27.29 11.09
C GLY A 47 6.42 28.52 11.62
N LYS A 48 7.68 28.40 12.06
CA LYS A 48 8.45 29.54 12.60
C LYS A 48 8.52 30.67 11.56
N TYR A 49 8.90 30.33 10.33
CA TYR A 49 8.84 31.24 9.20
C TYR A 49 7.91 30.70 8.14
N SER A 50 7.18 31.60 7.48
CA SER A 50 6.28 31.16 6.43
C SER A 50 5.92 32.26 5.45
N ALA A 51 5.69 31.87 4.21
CA ALA A 51 5.20 32.75 3.15
C ALA A 51 4.13 32.06 2.32
N ARG A 52 3.24 32.86 1.73
CA ARG A 52 2.26 32.37 0.77
C ARG A 52 2.85 32.39 -0.63
N ILE A 53 2.47 31.41 -1.44
CA ILE A 53 2.85 31.38 -2.86
C ILE A 53 2.00 32.41 -3.61
N THR A 54 2.66 33.26 -4.40
CA THR A 54 2.01 34.26 -5.25
C THR A 54 1.39 33.62 -6.50
N ARG A 55 0.50 34.35 -7.19
CA ARG A 55 -0.14 33.86 -8.42
C ARG A 55 0.85 33.50 -9.53
N ASN A 56 2.03 34.12 -9.52
CA ASN A 56 3.11 33.87 -10.47
C ASN A 56 3.94 32.63 -10.11
N GLY A 57 3.69 31.99 -8.97
CA GLY A 57 4.46 30.86 -8.45
C GLY A 57 5.65 31.23 -7.59
N ASN A 58 5.95 32.53 -7.42
CA ASN A 58 7.07 32.98 -6.59
C ASN A 58 6.68 33.04 -5.11
N PHE A 59 7.65 32.85 -4.23
CA PHE A 59 7.52 33.09 -2.79
C PHE A 59 8.78 33.76 -2.26
N SER A 60 8.61 34.55 -1.20
CA SER A 60 9.69 35.20 -0.47
C SER A 60 9.37 35.13 1.01
N ILE A 61 10.29 34.56 1.79
CA ILE A 61 10.21 34.50 3.25
C ILE A 61 11.21 35.51 3.78
N PRO A 62 10.75 36.67 4.29
CA PRO A 62 11.63 37.68 4.81
C PRO A 62 12.18 37.30 6.18
N ASP A 63 13.27 37.96 6.53
CA ASP A 63 13.84 38.01 7.88
C ASP A 63 14.20 36.64 8.51
N VAL A 64 14.88 35.76 7.77
CA VAL A 64 15.27 34.44 8.29
C VAL A 64 16.62 34.52 9.00
N ASP A 65 16.66 34.14 10.29
CA ASP A 65 17.92 34.06 11.07
C ASP A 65 18.87 33.00 10.50
N PRO A 66 20.20 33.14 10.68
CA PRO A 66 21.15 32.08 10.34
C PRO A 66 20.87 30.80 11.15
N GLY A 67 20.87 29.66 10.45
CA GLY A 67 20.49 28.37 11.01
C GLY A 67 20.16 27.32 9.94
N ILE A 68 19.93 26.10 10.40
CA ILE A 68 19.52 24.98 9.54
C ILE A 68 18.02 24.78 9.71
N TYR A 69 17.29 24.89 8.61
CA TYR A 69 15.85 24.81 8.56
C TYR A 69 15.37 23.67 7.67
N ALA A 70 14.21 23.10 8.01
CA ALA A 70 13.45 22.23 7.13
C ALA A 70 12.35 23.03 6.42
N LEU A 71 12.47 23.19 5.11
CA LEU A 71 11.47 23.80 4.26
C LEU A 71 10.49 22.74 3.76
N SER A 72 9.21 23.02 3.93
CA SER A 72 8.10 22.20 3.44
C SER A 72 7.01 23.08 2.85
N VAL A 73 6.21 22.53 1.95
CA VAL A 73 5.07 23.24 1.36
C VAL A 73 3.79 22.60 1.87
N THR A 74 2.95 23.40 2.51
CA THR A 74 1.61 23.00 2.91
C THR A 74 0.62 23.42 1.82
N SER A 75 0.03 22.43 1.15
CA SER A 75 -1.05 22.64 0.19
C SER A 75 -2.16 21.61 0.42
N HIS A 76 -3.35 21.84 -0.16
CA HIS A 76 -4.49 20.94 0.03
C HIS A 76 -4.38 19.67 -0.81
N ASP A 77 -4.19 19.80 -2.13
CA ASP A 77 -4.26 18.65 -3.05
C ASP A 77 -2.90 18.14 -3.50
N TYR A 78 -1.81 18.86 -3.27
CA TYR A 78 -0.52 18.58 -3.88
C TYR A 78 0.59 18.36 -2.84
N ILE A 79 1.44 17.36 -3.11
CA ILE A 79 2.65 17.09 -2.32
C ILE A 79 3.87 17.65 -3.05
N PHE A 80 4.78 18.23 -2.26
CA PHE A 80 6.08 18.72 -2.69
C PHE A 80 7.18 18.01 -1.92
N ASP A 81 8.38 18.01 -2.49
CA ASP A 81 9.58 17.56 -1.77
C ASP A 81 9.91 18.54 -0.64
N GLN A 82 10.53 18.01 0.42
CA GLN A 82 11.08 18.81 1.50
C GLN A 82 12.54 19.14 1.21
N PHE A 83 12.96 20.33 1.64
CA PHE A 83 14.32 20.81 1.45
C PHE A 83 14.94 21.17 2.79
N ARG A 84 16.22 20.89 2.94
CA ARG A 84 17.04 21.42 4.02
C ARG A 84 17.66 22.71 3.52
N VAL A 85 17.41 23.80 4.21
CA VAL A 85 17.99 25.12 3.89
C VAL A 85 18.95 25.47 5.00
N ASP A 86 20.21 25.62 4.65
CA ASP A 86 21.29 25.98 5.57
C ASP A 86 21.70 27.42 5.31
N VAL A 87 21.32 28.30 6.24
CA VAL A 87 21.56 29.73 6.19
C VAL A 87 22.78 30.01 7.06
N VAL A 88 23.92 30.28 6.44
CA VAL A 88 25.18 30.53 7.16
C VAL A 88 25.22 31.97 7.67
N ASP A 89 25.04 32.93 6.77
CA ASP A 89 25.08 34.38 7.04
C ASP A 89 24.00 35.11 6.22
N SER A 90 23.68 36.35 6.59
CA SER A 90 22.71 37.18 5.84
C SER A 90 23.21 37.73 4.50
N THR A 91 24.50 37.59 4.21
CA THR A 91 25.13 38.16 3.00
C THR A 91 25.36 37.09 1.92
N SER A 92 25.45 35.82 2.31
CA SER A 92 25.74 34.72 1.39
C SER A 92 24.46 34.00 0.96
N PRO A 93 24.42 33.43 -0.27
CA PRO A 93 23.27 32.64 -0.69
C PRO A 93 23.14 31.38 0.19
N PRO A 94 21.91 30.95 0.51
CA PRO A 94 21.68 29.82 1.38
C PRO A 94 22.04 28.51 0.66
N HIS A 95 22.56 27.54 1.41
CA HIS A 95 22.85 26.22 0.88
C HIS A 95 21.59 25.35 0.96
N VAL A 96 21.02 25.02 -0.20
CA VAL A 96 19.78 24.24 -0.28
C VAL A 96 20.13 22.78 -0.61
N ARG A 97 19.52 21.84 0.09
CA ARG A 97 19.69 20.38 -0.12
C ARG A 97 18.34 19.69 -0.07
N SER A 98 18.22 18.52 -0.67
CA SER A 98 17.01 17.71 -0.49
C SER A 98 16.94 17.16 0.94
N HIS A 99 15.73 17.09 1.49
CA HIS A 99 15.48 16.52 2.80
C HIS A 99 14.43 15.41 2.69
N ILE A 100 14.76 14.25 3.23
CA ILE A 100 13.83 13.13 3.30
C ILE A 100 13.21 13.12 4.69
N LEU A 101 11.88 13.16 4.74
CA LEU A 101 11.14 13.11 6.00
C LEU A 101 11.57 11.88 6.82
N GLY A 102 11.90 12.09 8.09
CA GLY A 102 12.34 11.02 9.00
C GLY A 102 13.86 10.80 9.05
N THR A 103 14.66 11.52 8.25
CA THR A 103 16.11 11.58 8.46
C THR A 103 16.49 12.74 9.39
N PRO A 104 17.59 12.61 10.16
CA PRO A 104 18.05 13.71 11.00
C PRO A 104 18.50 14.90 10.13
N LEU A 105 18.25 16.12 10.59
CA LEU A 105 18.62 17.35 9.86
C LEU A 105 20.14 17.51 9.69
N ILE A 106 20.95 16.80 10.47
CA ILE A 106 22.41 16.83 10.39
C ILE A 106 22.94 15.88 9.29
N SER A 107 22.06 15.05 8.70
CA SER A 107 22.43 14.03 7.71
C SER A 107 23.20 14.60 6.52
N ALA A 108 24.19 13.83 6.05
CA ALA A 108 25.12 14.18 4.99
C ALA A 108 24.50 14.03 3.59
N THR A 109 23.35 14.66 3.33
CA THR A 109 22.90 14.81 1.95
C THR A 109 23.95 15.62 1.19
N SER A 110 24.55 15.02 0.16
CA SER A 110 25.75 15.53 -0.51
C SER A 110 25.46 16.48 -1.68
N ALA A 111 24.24 16.49 -2.21
CA ALA A 111 23.90 17.30 -3.37
C ALA A 111 23.32 18.66 -2.95
N PHE A 112 24.04 19.73 -3.27
CA PHE A 112 23.54 21.09 -3.20
C PHE A 112 22.66 21.39 -4.42
N LEU A 113 21.49 21.97 -4.18
CA LEU A 113 20.63 22.53 -5.20
C LEU A 113 21.00 23.99 -5.42
N ARG A 114 20.78 24.47 -6.65
CA ARG A 114 20.99 25.87 -7.00
C ARG A 114 19.93 26.74 -6.33
N TYR A 115 20.35 27.92 -5.87
CA TYR A 115 19.47 29.00 -5.44
C TYR A 115 19.15 29.89 -6.66
N PRO A 116 17.92 30.42 -6.83
CA PRO A 116 16.74 30.37 -5.96
C PRO A 116 16.09 28.99 -5.86
N ILE A 117 15.35 28.74 -4.77
CA ILE A 117 14.75 27.43 -4.49
C ILE A 117 13.65 27.13 -5.52
N VAL A 118 13.73 25.96 -6.17
CA VAL A 118 12.73 25.49 -7.12
C VAL A 118 11.86 24.41 -6.50
N LEU A 119 10.57 24.69 -6.35
CA LEU A 119 9.60 23.76 -5.79
C LEU A 119 8.86 23.06 -6.93
N VAL A 120 8.94 21.73 -6.99
CA VAL A 120 8.25 20.93 -8.01
C VAL A 120 7.11 20.14 -7.36
N PRO A 121 5.85 20.28 -7.83
CA PRO A 121 4.75 19.42 -7.40
C PRO A 121 5.00 17.97 -7.80
N ARG A 122 4.96 17.02 -6.86
CA ARG A 122 5.27 15.60 -7.14
C ARG A 122 4.05 14.75 -7.44
N HIS A 123 3.00 14.91 -6.64
CA HIS A 123 1.81 14.06 -6.75
C HIS A 123 0.57 14.81 -6.26
N LYS A 124 -0.60 14.43 -6.81
CA LYS A 124 -1.90 14.92 -6.36
C LYS A 124 -2.53 13.92 -5.39
N ASN A 125 -2.84 14.35 -4.18
CA ASN A 125 -3.46 13.49 -3.18
C ASN A 125 -4.87 13.09 -3.58
N ASN A 126 -5.15 11.79 -3.51
CA ASN A 126 -6.50 11.27 -3.61
C ASN A 126 -7.02 10.97 -2.21
N TYR A 127 -7.90 11.84 -1.72
CA TYR A 127 -8.54 11.69 -0.41
C TYR A 127 -9.75 10.76 -0.43
N PHE A 128 -10.22 10.38 -1.62
CA PHE A 128 -11.44 9.62 -1.79
C PHE A 128 -11.14 8.18 -2.20
N THR A 129 -11.55 7.24 -1.36
CA THR A 129 -11.66 5.84 -1.75
C THR A 129 -12.98 5.66 -2.48
N PRO A 130 -12.99 5.18 -3.74
CA PRO A 130 -14.24 4.89 -4.43
C PRO A 130 -15.02 3.82 -3.65
N ARG A 131 -16.35 3.91 -3.68
CA ARG A 131 -17.20 2.88 -3.08
C ARG A 131 -16.99 1.56 -3.82
N GLU A 132 -16.98 0.46 -3.09
CA GLU A 132 -16.96 -0.87 -3.70
C GLU A 132 -18.19 -1.01 -4.61
N SER A 133 -17.95 -0.98 -5.92
CA SER A 133 -18.99 -1.21 -6.92
C SER A 133 -19.24 -2.70 -7.05
N PHE A 134 -20.47 -3.08 -7.38
CA PHE A 134 -20.84 -4.47 -7.60
C PHE A 134 -20.03 -5.06 -8.76
N ASN A 135 -18.97 -5.80 -8.43
CA ASN A 135 -18.11 -6.45 -9.41
C ASN A 135 -18.64 -7.86 -9.68
N LEU A 136 -19.58 -7.98 -10.63
CA LEU A 136 -20.15 -9.27 -11.05
C LEU A 136 -19.08 -10.29 -11.44
N LEU A 137 -18.06 -9.85 -12.18
CA LEU A 137 -16.97 -10.72 -12.63
C LEU A 137 -16.11 -11.16 -11.44
N GLY A 138 -15.79 -10.25 -10.53
CA GLY A 138 -15.08 -10.55 -9.28
C GLY A 138 -15.90 -11.44 -8.33
N MET A 139 -17.23 -11.30 -8.34
CA MET A 139 -18.13 -12.16 -7.58
C MET A 139 -18.16 -13.58 -8.16
N PHE A 140 -18.19 -13.75 -9.48
CA PHE A 140 -18.11 -15.07 -10.11
C PHE A 140 -16.73 -15.73 -9.90
N GLN A 141 -15.66 -14.95 -9.86
CA GLN A 141 -14.31 -15.45 -9.55
C GLN A 141 -14.13 -15.83 -8.07
N ASN A 142 -15.10 -15.50 -7.20
CA ASN A 142 -15.08 -15.93 -5.82
C ASN A 142 -15.45 -17.43 -5.73
N PRO A 143 -14.58 -18.29 -5.17
CA PRO A 143 -14.80 -19.73 -5.11
C PRO A 143 -16.10 -20.12 -4.39
N MET A 144 -16.56 -19.32 -3.42
CA MET A 144 -17.81 -19.58 -2.72
C MET A 144 -19.04 -19.44 -3.63
N VAL A 145 -19.03 -18.47 -4.55
CA VAL A 145 -20.13 -18.24 -5.48
C VAL A 145 -20.16 -19.33 -6.56
N MET A 146 -18.99 -19.76 -7.06
CA MET A 146 -18.89 -20.90 -7.97
C MET A 146 -19.45 -22.18 -7.37
N ILE A 147 -19.08 -22.50 -6.12
CA ILE A 147 -19.59 -23.68 -5.42
C ILE A 147 -21.10 -23.55 -5.21
N MET A 148 -21.59 -22.37 -4.82
CA MET A 148 -23.03 -22.12 -4.67
C MET A 148 -23.79 -22.31 -5.99
N VAL A 149 -23.27 -21.83 -7.11
CA VAL A 149 -23.88 -21.99 -8.43
C VAL A 149 -23.86 -23.45 -8.86
N LEU A 150 -22.71 -24.12 -8.73
CA LEU A 150 -22.54 -25.54 -9.07
C LEU A 150 -23.50 -26.42 -8.26
N THR A 151 -23.57 -26.22 -6.94
CA THR A 151 -24.48 -26.95 -6.05
C THR A 151 -25.94 -26.65 -6.36
N GLY A 152 -26.30 -25.40 -6.66
CA GLY A 152 -27.65 -25.03 -7.10
C GLY A 152 -28.08 -25.71 -8.40
N VAL A 153 -27.18 -25.78 -9.39
CA VAL A 153 -27.42 -26.50 -10.65
C VAL A 153 -27.56 -28.00 -10.38
N MET A 154 -26.72 -28.59 -9.53
CA MET A 154 -26.81 -30.00 -9.19
C MET A 154 -28.16 -30.32 -8.50
N MET A 155 -28.58 -29.51 -7.53
CA MET A 155 -29.84 -29.70 -6.81
C MET A 155 -31.06 -29.70 -7.74
N LEU A 156 -31.07 -28.81 -8.74
CA LEU A 156 -32.14 -28.73 -9.74
C LEU A 156 -32.00 -29.78 -10.86
N GLY A 157 -30.79 -30.21 -11.19
CA GLY A 157 -30.49 -31.17 -12.25
C GLY A 157 -30.67 -32.63 -11.84
N MET A 158 -30.36 -32.99 -10.59
CA MET A 158 -30.49 -34.35 -10.06
C MET A 158 -31.87 -35.01 -10.29
N PRO A 159 -33.03 -34.35 -10.08
CA PRO A 159 -34.32 -34.99 -10.35
C PRO A 159 -34.56 -35.27 -11.84
N TYR A 160 -33.90 -34.55 -12.74
CA TYR A 160 -33.97 -34.81 -14.18
C TYR A 160 -33.06 -35.97 -14.58
N ILE A 161 -31.84 -35.99 -14.04
CA ILE A 161 -30.86 -37.06 -14.24
C ILE A 161 -31.42 -38.40 -13.72
N MET A 162 -32.00 -38.44 -12.52
CA MET A 162 -32.60 -39.65 -11.94
C MET A 162 -33.76 -40.24 -12.75
N LYS A 163 -34.48 -39.42 -13.52
CA LYS A 163 -35.59 -39.88 -14.37
C LYS A 163 -35.12 -40.54 -15.67
N HIS A 164 -33.87 -40.32 -16.08
CA HIS A 164 -33.33 -40.80 -17.36
C HIS A 164 -32.15 -41.77 -17.18
N LEU A 165 -31.90 -42.23 -15.95
CA LEU A 165 -30.84 -43.17 -15.61
C LEU A 165 -31.35 -44.62 -15.50
N ASP A 166 -30.47 -45.56 -15.86
CA ASP A 166 -30.70 -47.01 -15.83
C ASP A 166 -30.58 -47.57 -14.39
N PRO A 167 -31.30 -48.65 -14.01
CA PRO A 167 -31.44 -49.06 -12.61
C PRO A 167 -30.14 -49.48 -11.92
N GLN A 168 -29.12 -49.93 -12.66
CA GLN A 168 -27.80 -50.24 -12.11
C GLN A 168 -27.06 -48.98 -11.60
N THR A 169 -27.19 -47.86 -12.29
CA THR A 169 -26.53 -46.59 -11.90
C THR A 169 -27.20 -45.92 -10.70
N LEU A 170 -28.49 -46.21 -10.46
CA LEU A 170 -29.21 -45.73 -9.29
C LEU A 170 -28.74 -46.41 -8.00
N GLU A 171 -28.37 -47.70 -8.05
CA GLU A 171 -27.83 -48.41 -6.89
C GLU A 171 -26.43 -47.88 -6.53
N GLU A 172 -25.59 -47.61 -7.53
CA GLU A 172 -24.28 -46.99 -7.33
C GLU A 172 -24.40 -45.56 -6.77
N LEU A 173 -25.32 -44.75 -7.28
CA LEU A 173 -25.60 -43.41 -6.72
C LEU A 173 -26.16 -43.46 -5.29
N LYS A 174 -27.02 -44.42 -4.97
CA LYS A 174 -27.50 -44.64 -3.59
C LYS A 174 -26.38 -45.04 -2.65
N SER A 175 -25.40 -45.83 -3.12
CA SER A 175 -24.22 -46.15 -2.32
C SER A 175 -23.34 -44.91 -2.04
N GLN A 176 -23.30 -43.98 -2.99
CA GLN A 176 -22.58 -42.71 -2.85
C GLN A 176 -23.36 -41.64 -2.06
N GLN A 177 -24.69 -41.70 -2.02
CA GLN A 177 -25.52 -40.79 -1.21
C GLN A 177 -25.16 -40.81 0.28
N GLY A 178 -24.76 -41.97 0.82
CA GLY A 178 -24.29 -42.08 2.21
C GLY A 178 -23.02 -41.26 2.50
N LYS A 179 -22.13 -41.14 1.50
CA LYS A 179 -20.91 -40.30 1.59
C LYS A 179 -21.23 -38.82 1.40
N ILE A 180 -22.20 -38.48 0.55
CA ILE A 180 -22.69 -37.09 0.41
C ILE A 180 -23.39 -36.62 1.69
N ALA A 181 -24.12 -37.50 2.38
CA ALA A 181 -24.76 -37.21 3.66
C ALA A 181 -23.74 -36.92 4.79
N SER A 182 -22.59 -37.58 4.81
CA SER A 182 -21.53 -37.29 5.78
C SER A 182 -20.86 -35.94 5.52
N ILE A 183 -20.68 -35.56 4.25
CA ILE A 183 -20.20 -34.23 3.83
C ILE A 183 -21.19 -33.13 4.23
N HIS A 184 -22.50 -33.39 4.07
CA HIS A 184 -23.54 -32.45 4.49
C HIS A 184 -23.49 -32.19 6.01
N ASN A 185 -23.34 -33.26 6.82
CA ASN A 185 -23.24 -33.15 8.27
C ASN A 185 -21.97 -32.41 8.73
N SER A 186 -20.82 -32.59 8.08
CA SER A 186 -19.58 -31.89 8.45
C SER A 186 -19.60 -30.39 8.09
N ILE A 187 -20.22 -30.03 6.95
CA ILE A 187 -20.43 -28.62 6.57
C ILE A 187 -21.39 -27.92 7.54
N GLN A 188 -22.48 -28.58 7.93
CA GLN A 188 -23.48 -28.02 8.85
C GLN A 188 -22.93 -27.80 10.27
N ASN A 189 -21.95 -28.60 10.68
CA ASN A 189 -21.29 -28.49 11.98
C ASN A 189 -20.06 -27.56 11.98
N GLY A 190 -19.79 -26.85 10.87
CA GLY A 190 -18.71 -25.88 10.76
C GLY A 190 -17.31 -26.46 10.50
N ASP A 191 -17.19 -27.76 10.21
CA ASP A 191 -15.92 -28.42 9.88
C ASP A 191 -15.79 -28.63 8.35
N VAL A 192 -15.58 -27.51 7.66
CA VAL A 192 -15.38 -27.45 6.20
C VAL A 192 -14.11 -28.19 5.74
N LYS A 193 -13.12 -28.40 6.62
CA LYS A 193 -11.86 -29.07 6.27
C LYS A 193 -12.03 -30.57 6.13
N SER A 194 -12.76 -31.21 7.05
CA SER A 194 -13.08 -32.64 6.93
C SER A 194 -14.11 -32.89 5.82
N GLY A 195 -15.05 -31.96 5.60
CA GLY A 195 -15.98 -31.99 4.47
C GLY A 195 -15.29 -31.96 3.11
N LEU A 196 -14.30 -31.07 2.93
CA LEU A 196 -13.52 -30.99 1.68
C LEU A 196 -12.59 -32.21 1.50
N SER A 197 -12.02 -32.72 2.59
CA SER A 197 -11.17 -33.92 2.55
C SER A 197 -11.96 -35.17 2.16
N ALA A 198 -13.18 -35.31 2.69
CA ALA A 198 -14.09 -36.39 2.32
C ALA A 198 -14.57 -36.28 0.86
N LEU A 199 -14.72 -35.06 0.33
CA LEU A 199 -15.06 -34.81 -1.08
C LEU A 199 -13.90 -35.20 -2.03
N LEU A 200 -12.67 -34.82 -1.70
CA LEU A 200 -11.49 -35.20 -2.49
C LEU A 200 -11.22 -36.72 -2.45
N ALA A 201 -11.45 -37.35 -1.30
CA ALA A 201 -11.36 -38.80 -1.16
C ALA A 201 -12.44 -39.53 -1.99
N ALA A 202 -13.64 -38.95 -2.12
CA ALA A 202 -14.69 -39.49 -2.99
C ALA A 202 -14.33 -39.38 -4.48
N GLU A 203 -13.58 -38.35 -4.88
CA GLU A 203 -13.11 -38.20 -6.26
C GLU A 203 -11.98 -39.21 -6.59
N GLU A 204 -11.09 -39.52 -5.65
CA GLU A 204 -10.06 -40.56 -5.81
C GLU A 204 -10.65 -41.95 -6.08
N GLU A 205 -11.77 -42.32 -5.44
CA GLU A 205 -12.45 -43.60 -5.69
C GLU A 205 -13.18 -43.62 -7.05
N SER A 206 -13.74 -42.50 -7.52
CA SER A 206 -14.41 -42.42 -8.82
C SER A 206 -13.45 -42.53 -10.02
N LYS A 207 -12.18 -42.12 -9.87
CA LYS A 207 -11.12 -42.38 -10.85
C LYS A 207 -10.60 -43.82 -10.82
N ALA A 208 -10.71 -44.50 -9.68
CA ALA A 208 -10.29 -45.89 -9.55
C ALA A 208 -11.25 -46.89 -10.23
N SER A 209 -12.54 -46.59 -10.32
CA SER A 209 -13.53 -47.47 -10.97
C SER A 209 -13.48 -47.44 -12.50
N VAL A 210 -12.99 -46.36 -13.12
CA VAL A 210 -12.82 -46.26 -14.59
C VAL A 210 -11.53 -46.96 -15.08
N ALA A 211 -10.58 -47.27 -14.18
CA ALA A 211 -9.31 -47.89 -14.53
C ALA A 211 -9.30 -49.44 -14.50
N SER A 212 -10.36 -50.10 -14.00
CA SER A 212 -10.43 -51.57 -13.91
C SER A 212 -11.05 -52.22 -15.16
N GLY A 213 -10.58 -51.80 -16.33
CA GLY A 213 -10.86 -52.45 -17.60
C GLY A 213 -9.62 -52.39 -18.45
N ARG A 214 -8.89 -53.53 -18.52
CA ARG A 214 -7.80 -53.89 -19.46
C ARG A 214 -6.37 -53.89 -18.87
N ALA A 215 -5.93 -55.07 -18.44
CA ALA A 215 -4.52 -55.50 -18.48
C ALA A 215 -4.28 -56.20 -19.86
N PRO A 216 -3.05 -56.26 -20.43
CA PRO A 216 -1.85 -56.78 -19.75
C PRO A 216 -0.49 -56.08 -20.06
N GLY A 217 0.52 -56.35 -19.21
CA GLY A 217 1.89 -56.63 -19.70
C GLY A 217 3.11 -55.85 -19.15
N ASN A 218 3.87 -56.52 -18.26
CA ASN A 218 5.35 -56.59 -18.12
C ASN A 218 6.27 -55.47 -17.53
N GLY A 219 7.05 -55.90 -16.51
CA GLY A 219 8.44 -55.51 -16.16
C GLY A 219 8.64 -54.22 -15.36
N THR A 220 9.52 -54.04 -14.36
CA THR A 220 10.58 -54.85 -13.72
C THR A 220 10.99 -54.09 -12.43
N THR A 221 11.37 -54.86 -11.40
CA THR A 221 12.21 -54.60 -10.21
C THR A 221 13.00 -53.28 -10.12
N ILE A 222 13.02 -52.61 -8.94
CA ILE A 222 14.23 -52.27 -8.15
C ILE A 222 13.87 -52.11 -6.66
N GLN A 223 14.52 -52.93 -5.82
CA GLN A 223 14.66 -52.78 -4.37
C GLN A 223 15.59 -51.61 -4.01
N GLN A 224 15.30 -50.88 -2.94
CA GLN A 224 16.35 -50.56 -1.95
C GLN A 224 15.78 -50.25 -0.56
N ARG A 225 15.94 -51.23 0.34
CA ARG A 225 15.99 -51.03 1.79
C ARG A 225 17.38 -50.49 2.16
N LYS A 226 17.47 -49.43 2.96
CA LYS A 226 18.40 -49.42 4.11
C LYS A 226 18.08 -48.31 5.13
N ALA A 227 18.22 -48.73 6.38
CA ALA A 227 17.93 -48.05 7.62
C ALA A 227 18.77 -46.79 7.90
N GLY A 228 18.23 -45.90 8.73
CA GLY A 228 18.92 -44.75 9.29
C GLY A 228 18.24 -44.19 10.53
N ARG A 229 18.63 -44.74 11.68
CA ARG A 229 18.48 -44.29 13.09
C ARG A 229 17.98 -42.86 13.35
N GLY A 230 17.13 -42.76 14.38
CA GLY A 230 16.64 -41.51 14.93
C GLY A 230 17.67 -40.67 15.68
N SER A 231 17.25 -39.43 15.94
CA SER A 231 17.79 -38.58 17.00
C SER A 231 16.66 -37.75 17.59
N ARG A 232 16.73 -37.60 18.90
CA ARG A 232 15.82 -36.97 19.84
C ARG A 232 16.55 -35.75 20.41
N ARG A 233 15.80 -34.74 20.84
CA ARG A 233 16.20 -33.46 21.48
C ARG A 233 16.48 -32.35 20.44
N ARG A 234 15.97 -31.15 20.63
CA ARG A 234 15.77 -30.39 21.87
C ARG A 234 14.57 -29.45 21.74
#